data_AF-A0A246JZ18-F1
#
_entry.id   AF-A0A246JZ18-F1
#
_cell.length_a   1.000
_cell.length_b   1.000
_cell.length_c   1.000
_cell.angle_alpha   90.00
_cell.angle_beta   90.00
_cell.angle_gamma   90.00
#
_symmetry.space_group_name_H-M   'P 1'
#
loop_
_entity.id
_entity.type
_entity.pdbx_description
1 polymer ?
#
loop_
_entity_poly.entity_id
_entity_poly.type
_entity_poly.pdbx_seq_one_letter_code
_entity_poly.pdbx_strand_id
1 'polypeptide(L)'
;MVIDGLLERQPDPDDRRAYLIALTQRGKVERAEVVLARLPIELSSAPSNGVLRSRAREVGNQLLSGLMRVGMPRRLTRAAAP
;
A
#
# COMPACT_ATOMS: atom_id res chain seq x y z
N MET A 1 9.98 18.67 18.68
CA MET A 1 10.87 18.99 17.56
C MET A 1 10.36 18.24 16.33
N VAL A 2 9.64 18.93 15.45
CA VAL A 2 9.28 18.41 14.13
C VAL A 2 10.54 18.58 13.30
N ILE A 3 11.24 17.48 13.00
CA ILE A 3 12.55 17.53 12.34
C ILE A 3 12.36 18.19 10.96
N ASP A 4 12.89 19.40 10.81
CA ASP A 4 13.28 20.10 9.59
C ASP A 4 12.29 20.10 8.41
N GLY A 5 10.98 20.07 8.71
CA GLY A 5 9.92 20.11 7.69
C GLY A 5 9.74 18.81 6.89
N LEU A 6 10.34 17.70 7.33
CA LEU A 6 10.20 16.38 6.70
C LEU A 6 9.04 15.57 7.28
N LEU A 7 8.67 15.87 8.52
CA LEU A 7 7.59 15.22 9.23
C LEU A 7 6.48 16.22 9.54
N GLU A 8 5.26 15.73 9.65
CA GLU A 8 4.11 16.48 10.13
C GLU A 8 3.29 15.63 11.10
N ARG A 9 2.52 16.31 11.95
CA ARG A 9 1.58 15.68 12.86
C ARG A 9 0.18 15.78 12.26
N GLN A 10 -0.49 14.66 12.10
CA GLN A 10 -1.88 14.61 11.70
C GLN A 10 -2.72 14.11 12.89
N PRO A 11 -3.89 14.71 13.19
CA PRO A 11 -4.76 14.18 14.23
C PRO A 11 -5.11 12.71 13.96
N ASP A 12 -5.11 11.89 15.00
CA ASP A 12 -5.58 10.52 14.86
C ASP A 12 -7.11 10.51 14.70
N PRO A 13 -7.66 9.84 13.67
CA PRO A 13 -9.10 9.79 13.43
C PRO A 13 -9.88 9.04 14.52
N ASP A 14 -9.23 8.12 15.24
CA ASP A 14 -9.83 7.24 16.25
C ASP A 14 -9.58 7.75 17.69
N ASP A 15 -8.53 8.55 17.91
CA ASP A 15 -8.23 9.17 19.21
C ASP A 15 -7.85 10.67 19.11
N ARG A 16 -8.77 11.53 19.58
CA ARG A 16 -8.59 12.99 19.58
C ARG A 16 -7.45 13.50 20.47
N ARG A 17 -6.88 12.67 21.34
CA ARG A 17 -5.72 13.01 22.17
C ARG A 17 -4.40 12.64 21.51
N ALA A 18 -4.43 11.81 20.47
CA ALA A 18 -3.25 11.31 19.77
C ALA A 18 -2.99 12.05 18.45
N TYR A 19 -1.74 11.94 17.99
CA TYR A 19 -1.29 12.45 16.70
C TYR A 19 -0.49 11.37 15.98
N LEU A 20 -0.80 11.16 14.70
CA LEU A 20 -0.01 10.37 13.77
C LEU A 20 1.21 11.17 13.30
N ILE A 21 2.35 10.49 13.17
CA ILE A 21 3.55 11.07 12.54
C ILE A 21 3.58 10.65 11.08
N ALA A 22 3.44 11.62 10.18
CA ALA A 22 3.44 11.41 8.74
C ALA A 22 4.62 12.13 8.07
N LEU A 23 5.02 11.64 6.89
CA LEU A 23 5.98 12.35 6.04
C LEU A 23 5.28 13.48 5.29
N THR A 24 5.87 14.66 5.30
CA THR A 24 5.49 15.75 4.38
C THR A 24 5.79 15.34 2.94
N GLN A 25 5.32 16.11 1.95
CA GLN A 25 5.67 15.86 0.55
C GLN A 25 7.18 15.92 0.33
N ARG A 26 7.86 16.90 0.94
CA ARG A 26 9.32 16.99 0.94
C ARG A 26 9.97 15.76 1.57
N GLY A 27 9.49 15.34 2.73
CA GLY A 27 9.98 14.12 3.40
C GLY A 27 9.80 12.84 2.58
N LYS A 28 8.73 12.75 1.78
CA LYS A 28 8.52 11.61 0.86
C LYS A 28 9.57 11.59 -0.26
N VAL A 29 9.87 12.74 -0.86
CA VAL A 29 10.88 12.88 -1.94
C VAL A 29 12.26 12.52 -1.41
N GLU A 30 12.69 13.13 -0.30
CA GLU A 30 14.02 12.86 0.27
C GLU A 30 14.17 11.40 0.70
N ARG A 31 13.11 10.79 1.27
CA ARG A 31 13.11 9.34 1.57
C ARG A 31 13.28 8.52 0.29
N ALA A 32 12.58 8.85 -0.78
CA ALA A 32 12.66 8.10 -2.03
C ALA A 32 14.07 8.16 -2.63
N GLU A 33 14.72 9.32 -2.62
CA GLU A 33 16.11 9.48 -3.07
C GLU A 33 17.08 8.61 -2.26
N VAL A 34 16.95 8.62 -0.93
CA VAL A 34 17.79 7.79 -0.06
C VAL A 34 17.55 6.30 -0.29
N VAL A 35 16.30 5.89 -0.50
CA VAL A 35 15.96 4.50 -0.80
C VAL A 35 16.56 4.08 -2.13
N LEU A 36 16.37 4.88 -3.19
CA LEU A 36 16.90 4.60 -4.53
C LEU A 36 18.45 4.54 -4.52
N ALA A 37 19.11 5.45 -3.81
CA ALA A 37 20.56 5.45 -3.67
C ALA A 37 21.11 4.23 -2.90
N ARG A 38 20.27 3.58 -2.09
CA ARG A 38 20.62 2.38 -1.31
C ARG A 38 20.12 1.08 -1.92
N LEU A 39 19.39 1.13 -3.04
CA LEU A 39 18.99 -0.09 -3.73
C LEU A 39 20.22 -0.76 -4.34
N PRO A 40 20.40 -2.08 -4.14
CA PRO A 40 21.41 -2.83 -4.87
C PRO A 40 21.23 -2.60 -6.37
N ILE A 41 22.33 -2.41 -7.10
CA ILE A 41 22.34 -2.17 -8.55
C ILE A 41 21.57 -3.27 -9.31
N GLU A 42 21.47 -4.49 -8.76
CA GLU A 42 20.70 -5.60 -9.32
C GLU A 42 19.17 -5.42 -9.30
N LEU A 43 18.64 -4.54 -8.43
CA LEU A 43 17.21 -4.16 -8.42
C LEU A 43 16.92 -2.98 -9.35
N SER A 44 17.93 -2.20 -9.73
CA SER A 44 17.82 -1.13 -10.73
C SER A 44 17.61 -1.68 -12.15
N SER A 45 18.11 -2.90 -12.42
CA SER A 45 17.89 -3.65 -13.66
C SER A 45 16.67 -4.58 -13.62
N ALA A 46 15.90 -4.58 -12.52
CA ALA A 46 14.69 -5.39 -12.41
C ALA A 46 13.69 -5.00 -13.51
N PRO A 47 12.99 -5.97 -14.12
CA PRO A 47 12.20 -5.75 -15.31
C PRO A 47 11.17 -4.65 -15.08
N SER A 48 11.01 -3.81 -16.11
CA SER A 48 10.19 -2.59 -16.10
C SER A 48 8.89 -2.77 -15.31
N ASN A 49 8.43 -1.69 -14.67
CA ASN A 49 7.19 -1.63 -13.89
C ASN A 49 5.95 -2.29 -14.56
N GLY A 50 5.98 -2.53 -15.87
CA GLY A 50 4.97 -3.33 -16.58
C GLY A 50 4.96 -4.81 -16.18
N VAL A 51 6.12 -5.45 -15.96
CA VAL A 51 6.24 -6.86 -15.60
C VAL A 51 5.80 -7.10 -14.15
N LEU A 52 6.18 -6.21 -13.23
CA LEU A 52 5.69 -6.28 -11.84
C LEU A 52 4.18 -6.05 -11.77
N ARG A 53 3.64 -5.12 -12.56
CA ARG A 53 2.19 -4.88 -12.65
C ARG A 53 1.42 -6.03 -13.27
N SER A 54 1.95 -6.67 -14.32
CA SER A 54 1.32 -7.83 -14.94
C SER A 54 1.31 -9.02 -13.98
N ARG A 55 2.43 -9.28 -13.29
CA ARG A 55 2.53 -10.34 -12.29
C ARG A 55 1.59 -10.12 -11.11
N ALA A 56 1.48 -8.89 -10.62
CA ALA A 56 0.54 -8.55 -9.54
C ALA A 56 -0.93 -8.75 -9.95
N ARG A 57 -1.30 -8.38 -11.19
CA ARG A 57 -2.65 -8.63 -11.75
C ARG A 57 -2.93 -10.12 -11.91
N GLU A 58 -1.95 -10.88 -12.40
CA GLU A 58 -2.06 -12.32 -12.60
C GLU A 58 -2.29 -13.05 -11.27
N VAL A 59 -1.51 -12.73 -10.24
CA VAL A 59 -1.69 -13.29 -8.89
C VAL A 59 -3.06 -12.92 -8.30
N GLY A 60 -3.51 -11.67 -8.45
CA GLY A 60 -4.84 -11.24 -8.02
C GLY A 60 -5.97 -12.03 -8.70
N ASN A 61 -5.87 -12.26 -10.01
CA ASN A 61 -6.84 -13.04 -10.77
C ASN A 61 -6.83 -14.53 -10.38
N GLN A 62 -5.67 -15.10 -10.07
CA GLN A 62 -5.54 -16.48 -9.59
C GLN A 62 -6.17 -16.65 -8.20
N LEU A 63 -6.00 -15.68 -7.29
CA LEU A 63 -6.65 -15.70 -5.97
C LEU A 63 -8.17 -15.55 -6.09
N LEU A 64 -8.65 -14.65 -6.96
CA LEU A 64 -10.08 -14.47 -7.19
C LEU A 64 -10.73 -15.72 -7.81
N SER A 65 -10.06 -16.35 -8.78
CA SER A 65 -10.55 -17.60 -9.38
C SER A 65 -10.46 -18.80 -8.44
N GLY A 66 -9.45 -18.84 -7.55
CA GLY A 66 -9.38 -19.79 -6.44
C GLY A 66 -10.54 -19.62 -5.46
N LEU A 67 -10.89 -18.36 -5.12
CA LEU A 67 -12.04 -18.02 -4.27
C LEU A 67 -13.38 -18.39 -4.92
N MET A 68 -13.47 -18.37 -6.26
CA MET A 68 -14.65 -18.81 -7.00
C MET A 68 -14.76 -20.35 -7.09
N ARG A 69 -13.66 -21.09 -6.96
CA ARG A 69 -13.66 -22.58 -6.90
C ARG A 69 -13.96 -23.12 -5.51
N VAL A 70 -13.51 -22.44 -4.46
CA VAL A 70 -13.88 -22.76 -3.07
C VAL A 70 -15.22 -22.09 -2.81
N GLY A 71 -16.31 -22.81 -3.08
CA GLY A 71 -17.68 -22.29 -3.02
C GLY A 71 -17.93 -21.26 -1.91
N MET A 72 -18.48 -20.11 -2.31
CA MET A 72 -18.94 -19.04 -1.45
C MET A 72 -19.49 -19.55 -0.10
N PRO A 73 -18.97 -19.11 1.06
CA PRO A 73 -19.66 -19.37 2.32
C PRO A 73 -21.04 -18.73 2.24
N ARG A 74 -22.09 -19.55 2.40
CA ARG A 74 -23.53 -19.20 2.36
C ARG A 74 -24.00 -18.20 3.45
N ARG A 75 -23.14 -17.31 3.95
CA ARG A 75 -23.44 -16.39 5.05
C ARG A 75 -23.52 -14.91 4.66
N LEU A 76 -23.85 -14.59 3.41
CA LEU A 76 -24.17 -13.20 3.01
C LEU A 76 -25.45 -13.05 2.16
N THR A 77 -26.36 -14.03 2.19
CA THR A 77 -27.71 -13.87 1.61
C THR A 77 -28.77 -13.70 2.68
N ARG A 78 -28.76 -12.57 3.41
CA ARG A 78 -29.96 -12.04 4.07
C ARG A 78 -29.80 -10.55 4.42
N ALA A 79 -29.80 -9.68 3.42
CA ALA A 79 -30.11 -8.26 3.60
C ALA A 79 -30.35 -7.57 2.24
N ALA A 80 -31.41 -7.96 1.55
CA ALA A 80 -32.03 -7.14 0.49
C ALA A 80 -33.37 -7.77 0.08
N ALA A 81 -34.41 -7.51 0.88
CA ALA A 81 -35.79 -7.44 0.43
C ALA A 81 -36.30 -6.09 0.96
N PRO A 82 -36.83 -5.25 0.07
CA PRO A 82 -38.27 -5.06 0.03
C PRO A 82 -38.92 -5.63 -1.23
#